data_AF-A0A8T5KTG9-F1
#
_entry.id   AF-A0A8T5KTG9-F1
#
_cell.length_a   1.000
_cell.length_b   1.000
_cell.length_c   1.000
_cell.angle_alpha   90.00
_cell.angle_beta   90.00
_cell.angle_gamma   90.00
#
_symmetry.space_group_name_H-M   'P 1'
#
loop_
_entity.id
_entity.type
_entity.pdbx_description
1 polymer ?
#
loop_
_entity_poly.entity_id
_entity_poly.type
_entity_poly.pdbx_seq_one_letter_code
_entity_poly.pdbx_strand_id
1 'polypeptide(L)'
;MAESEEITKETKKIDDWDFSTKYAMLSPELKLLHQVRLLRADLGTLVYILISLIPLYLAIRYDIKLLFLTLTVLLYGFYKHIKIRALLKHRFEHASTFGYKE
;
A
#
# COMPACT_ATOMS: atom_id res chain seq x y z
N MET A 1 -7.20 24.26 45.34
CA MET A 1 -7.74 22.89 45.24
C MET A 1 -7.97 22.65 43.77
N ALA A 2 -7.11 21.82 43.19
CA ALA A 2 -6.99 21.64 41.75
C ALA A 2 -8.16 20.82 41.21
N GLU A 3 -8.78 21.36 40.18
CA GLU A 3 -9.91 20.82 39.44
C GLU A 3 -9.53 19.47 38.84
N SER A 4 -10.32 18.47 39.20
CA SER A 4 -10.07 17.07 38.99
C SER A 4 -10.31 16.69 37.52
N GLU A 5 -9.32 16.01 36.98
CA GLU A 5 -9.34 15.11 35.83
C GLU A 5 -10.73 14.54 35.46
N GLU A 6 -11.42 15.17 34.51
CA GLU A 6 -12.39 14.47 33.67
C GLU A 6 -11.96 14.61 32.21
N ILE A 7 -10.85 13.96 31.89
CA ILE A 7 -10.59 13.53 30.51
C ILE A 7 -11.56 12.38 30.27
N THR A 8 -12.73 12.71 29.72
CA THR A 8 -13.69 11.78 29.16
C THR A 8 -12.99 10.98 28.07
N LYS A 9 -12.30 9.90 28.47
CA LYS A 9 -11.80 8.85 27.57
C LYS A 9 -13.03 8.12 27.05
N GLU A 10 -13.70 8.71 26.07
CA GLU A 10 -14.52 7.95 25.14
C GLU A 10 -13.62 6.82 24.62
N THR A 11 -13.87 5.62 25.14
CA THR A 11 -13.15 4.42 24.76
C THR A 11 -13.66 4.06 23.37
N LYS A 12 -13.13 4.73 22.35
CA LYS A 12 -13.42 4.41 20.95
C LYS A 12 -13.18 2.93 20.75
N LYS A 13 -14.20 2.21 20.30
CA LYS A 13 -14.03 0.82 19.85
C LYS A 13 -12.92 0.82 18.81
N ILE A 14 -12.03 -0.16 18.90
CA ILE A 14 -10.85 -0.27 18.04
C ILE A 14 -11.24 -0.24 16.55
N ASP A 15 -12.47 -0.63 16.20
CA ASP A 15 -13.02 -0.51 14.85
C ASP A 15 -12.96 0.92 14.29
N ASP A 16 -13.16 1.95 15.12
CA ASP A 16 -13.11 3.38 14.75
C ASP A 16 -11.69 3.96 14.72
N TRP A 17 -10.67 3.17 15.03
CA TRP A 17 -9.30 3.64 14.95
C TRP A 17 -8.80 3.69 13.51
N ASP A 18 -8.15 4.80 13.21
CA ASP A 18 -7.52 5.04 11.93
C ASP A 18 -6.42 4.00 11.65
N PHE A 19 -6.18 3.69 10.37
CA PHE A 19 -5.25 2.63 9.96
C PHE A 19 -3.85 2.82 10.57
N SER A 20 -3.40 4.08 10.70
CA SER A 20 -2.11 4.44 11.31
C SER A 20 -2.00 3.98 12.76
N THR A 21 -3.06 4.17 13.55
CA THR A 21 -3.09 3.82 14.98
C THR A 21 -3.14 2.30 15.17
N LYS A 22 -3.92 1.59 14.35
CA LYS A 22 -3.93 0.12 14.30
C LYS A 22 -2.56 -0.42 13.89
N TYR A 23 -1.92 0.20 12.90
CA TYR A 23 -0.57 -0.14 12.46
C TYR A 23 0.48 0.08 13.55
N ALA A 24 0.36 1.12 14.38
CA ALA A 24 1.30 1.40 15.46
C ALA A 24 1.26 0.35 16.59
N MET A 25 0.08 -0.19 16.93
CA MET A 25 -0.09 -1.19 17.99
C MET A 25 0.27 -2.62 17.57
N LEU A 26 0.54 -2.86 16.29
CA LEU A 26 0.88 -4.18 15.77
C LEU A 26 2.26 -4.69 16.25
N SER A 27 2.35 -6.01 16.37
CA SER A 27 3.61 -6.72 16.64
C SER A 27 4.66 -6.40 15.56
N PRO A 28 5.95 -6.34 15.93
CA PRO A 28 7.02 -6.00 15.00
C PRO A 28 7.09 -6.95 13.80
N GLU A 29 6.73 -8.23 13.98
CA GLU A 29 6.71 -9.24 12.92
C GLU A 29 5.68 -8.95 11.83
N LEU A 30 4.45 -8.55 12.20
CA LEU A 30 3.41 -8.21 11.22
C LEU A 30 3.76 -6.93 10.44
N LYS A 31 4.39 -5.95 11.11
CA LYS A 31 4.91 -4.74 10.44
C LYS A 31 5.99 -5.09 9.41
N LEU A 32 6.90 -5.99 9.76
CA LEU A 32 7.95 -6.47 8.87
C LEU A 32 7.37 -7.18 7.65
N LEU A 33 6.39 -8.07 7.85
CA LEU A 33 5.68 -8.73 6.74
C LEU A 33 4.95 -7.74 5.84
N HIS A 34 4.34 -6.69 6.42
CA HIS A 34 3.71 -5.61 5.65
C HIS A 34 4.73 -4.93 4.74
N GLN A 35 5.86 -4.52 5.32
CA GLN A 35 6.93 -3.82 4.63
C GLN A 35 7.56 -4.68 3.54
N VAL A 36 7.86 -5.96 3.81
CA VAL A 36 8.39 -6.89 2.80
C VAL A 36 7.44 -7.03 1.61
N ARG A 37 6.13 -7.10 1.86
CA ARG A 37 5.12 -7.23 0.81
C ARG A 37 4.93 -5.94 0.01
N LEU A 38 5.02 -4.79 0.67
CA LEU A 38 5.10 -3.48 0.01
C LEU A 38 6.34 -3.39 -0.89
N LEU A 39 7.50 -3.79 -0.38
CA LEU A 39 8.76 -3.79 -1.13
C LEU A 39 8.66 -4.65 -2.39
N ARG A 40 8.03 -5.82 -2.30
CA ARG A 40 7.76 -6.69 -3.46
C ARG A 40 6.82 -6.03 -4.46
N ALA A 41 5.82 -5.27 -3.99
CA ALA A 41 4.92 -4.52 -4.87
C ALA A 41 5.65 -3.38 -5.61
N ASP A 42 6.55 -2.68 -4.91
CA ASP A 42 7.40 -1.62 -5.50
C ASP A 42 8.37 -2.21 -6.54
N LEU A 43 9.01 -3.36 -6.24
CA LEU A 43 9.86 -4.10 -7.18
C LEU A 43 9.10 -4.53 -8.43
N GLY A 44 7.86 -4.99 -8.27
CA GLY A 44 6.99 -5.34 -9.40
C GLY A 44 6.76 -4.15 -10.31
N THR A 45 6.50 -2.96 -9.76
CA THR A 45 6.32 -1.72 -10.53
C THR A 45 7.60 -1.33 -11.28
N LEU A 46 8.77 -1.46 -10.65
CA LEU A 46 10.06 -1.20 -11.31
C LEU A 46 10.27 -2.09 -12.53
N VAL A 47 9.88 -3.36 -12.47
CA VAL A 47 9.94 -4.27 -13.63
C VAL A 47 9.06 -3.77 -14.77
N TYR A 48 7.83 -3.30 -14.50
CA TYR A 48 6.97 -2.74 -15.55
C TYR A 48 7.55 -1.44 -16.13
N ILE A 49 8.18 -0.59 -15.33
CA ILE A 49 8.89 0.59 -15.80
C ILE A 49 10.03 0.17 -16.76
N LEU A 50 10.85 -0.80 -16.37
CA LEU A 50 11.93 -1.31 -17.23
C LEU A 50 11.40 -1.90 -18.54
N ILE A 51 10.33 -2.69 -18.50
CA ILE A 51 9.70 -3.25 -19.70
C ILE A 51 9.17 -2.13 -20.61
N SER A 52 8.62 -1.05 -20.03
CA SER A 52 8.10 0.09 -20.80
C SER A 52 9.19 0.86 -21.57
N LEU A 53 10.47 0.74 -21.16
CA LEU A 53 11.57 1.38 -21.89
C LEU A 53 11.79 0.81 -23.29
N ILE A 54 11.42 -0.46 -23.52
CA ILE A 54 11.57 -1.12 -24.83
C ILE A 54 10.69 -0.44 -25.89
N PRO A 55 9.36 -0.36 -25.73
CA PRO A 55 8.53 0.36 -26.68
C PRO A 55 8.80 1.86 -26.70
N LEU A 56 9.28 2.46 -25.60
CA LEU A 56 9.69 3.86 -25.59
C LEU A 56 10.89 4.11 -26.52
N TYR A 57 11.92 3.26 -26.43
CA TYR A 57 13.09 3.34 -27.32
C TYR A 57 12.69 3.14 -28.79
N LEU A 58 11.81 2.17 -29.06
CA LEU A 58 11.26 1.96 -30.40
C LEU A 58 10.43 3.15 -30.88
N ALA A 59 9.68 3.82 -29.99
CA ALA A 59 8.88 4.99 -30.34
C ALA A 59 9.75 6.18 -30.73
N ILE A 60 10.89 6.38 -30.05
CA ILE A 60 11.85 7.44 -30.37
C ILE A 60 12.51 7.17 -31.73
N ARG A 61 12.78 5.90 -32.06
CA ARG A 61 13.55 5.53 -33.26
C ARG A 61 12.70 5.32 -34.52
N TYR A 62 11.44 4.89 -34.38
CA TYR A 62 10.63 4.43 -35.50
C TYR A 62 9.31 5.20 -35.66
N ASP A 63 8.39 5.08 -34.70
CA ASP A 63 7.05 5.67 -34.82
C ASP A 63 6.49 6.05 -33.44
N ILE A 64 6.04 7.30 -33.33
CA ILE A 64 5.45 7.86 -32.12
C ILE A 64 4.19 7.12 -31.66
N LYS A 65 3.50 6.39 -32.57
CA LYS A 65 2.34 5.55 -32.22
C LYS A 65 2.69 4.45 -31.21
N LEU A 66 3.94 4.03 -31.13
CA LEU A 66 4.42 3.07 -30.13
C LEU A 66 4.43 3.63 -28.70
N LEU A 67 4.32 4.96 -28.53
CA LEU A 67 4.12 5.58 -27.20
C LEU A 67 2.83 5.08 -26.53
N PHE A 68 1.80 4.74 -27.31
CA PHE A 68 0.58 4.16 -26.75
C PHE A 68 0.85 2.80 -26.08
N LEU A 69 1.75 2.00 -26.65
CA LEU A 69 2.16 0.72 -26.06
C LEU A 69 2.94 0.96 -24.75
N THR A 70 3.85 1.93 -24.73
CA THR A 70 4.56 2.33 -23.50
C THR A 70 3.58 2.78 -22.41
N LEU A 71 2.62 3.63 -22.76
CA LEU A 71 1.65 4.17 -21.83
C LEU A 71 0.73 3.08 -21.27
N THR A 72 0.27 2.15 -22.10
CA THR A 72 -0.57 1.03 -21.66
C THR A 72 0.17 0.09 -20.71
N VAL A 73 1.45 -0.20 -20.97
CA VAL A 73 2.29 -1.00 -20.06
C VAL A 73 2.49 -0.29 -18.71
N LEU A 74 2.75 1.02 -18.72
CA LEU A 74 2.90 1.82 -17.49
C LEU A 74 1.60 1.88 -16.69
N LEU A 75 0.47 2.16 -17.35
CA LEU A 75 -0.85 2.19 -16.72
C LEU A 75 -1.21 0.84 -16.10
N TYR A 76 -0.90 -0.26 -16.79
CA TYR A 76 -1.13 -1.60 -16.27
C TYR A 76 -0.26 -1.89 -15.03
N GLY A 77 1.02 -1.53 -15.08
CA GLY A 77 1.93 -1.63 -13.93
C GLY A 77 1.42 -0.83 -12.72
N PHE A 78 0.98 0.41 -12.96
CA PHE A 78 0.45 1.28 -11.92
C PHE A 78 -0.89 0.79 -11.34
N TYR A 79 -1.80 0.31 -12.19
CA TYR A 79 -3.05 -0.31 -11.75
C TYR A 79 -2.79 -1.51 -10.83
N LYS A 80 -1.88 -2.39 -11.24
CA LYS A 80 -1.49 -3.57 -10.45
C LYS A 80 -0.86 -3.15 -9.12
N HIS A 81 -0.03 -2.11 -9.13
CA HIS A 81 0.58 -1.55 -7.93
C HIS A 81 -0.46 -1.08 -6.90
N ILE A 82 -1.42 -0.25 -7.34
CA ILE A 82 -2.51 0.24 -6.48
C ILE A 82 -3.34 -0.93 -5.96
N LYS A 83 -3.71 -1.87 -6.85
CA LYS A 83 -4.53 -3.04 -6.48
C LYS A 83 -3.87 -3.88 -5.40
N ILE A 84 -2.55 -4.11 -5.50
CA ILE A 84 -1.79 -4.84 -4.49
C ILE A 84 -1.76 -4.07 -3.17
N ARG A 85 -1.51 -2.76 -3.18
CA ARG A 85 -1.52 -1.93 -1.95
C ARG A 85 -2.90 -1.91 -1.29
N ALA A 86 -3.98 -1.79 -2.06
CA ALA A 86 -5.34 -1.84 -1.55
C ALA A 86 -5.68 -3.22 -0.95
N LEU A 87 -5.31 -4.31 -1.63
CA LEU A 87 -5.49 -5.66 -1.12
C LEU A 87 -4.68 -5.90 0.16
N LEU A 88 -3.46 -5.35 0.24
CA LEU A 88 -2.62 -5.36 1.43
C LEU A 88 -3.32 -4.63 2.56
N LYS A 89 -3.77 -3.39 2.36
CA LYS A 89 -4.48 -2.61 3.37
C LYS A 89 -5.71 -3.37 3.89
N HIS A 90 -6.54 -3.89 2.99
CA HIS A 90 -7.72 -4.67 3.34
C HIS A 90 -7.37 -5.95 4.12
N ARG A 91 -6.41 -6.75 3.65
CA ARG A 91 -5.96 -7.95 4.38
C ARG A 91 -5.33 -7.61 5.74
N PHE A 92 -4.74 -6.43 5.88
CA PHE A 92 -4.21 -5.94 7.15
C PHE A 92 -5.30 -5.52 8.11
N GLU A 93 -6.33 -4.80 7.65
CA GLU A 93 -7.51 -4.46 8.46
C GLU A 93 -8.21 -5.73 8.98
N HIS A 94 -8.37 -6.74 8.12
CA HIS A 94 -8.89 -8.06 8.52
C HIS A 94 -7.93 -8.86 9.42
N ALA A 95 -6.61 -8.71 9.31
CA ALA A 95 -5.68 -9.42 10.18
C ALA A 95 -5.59 -8.76 11.57
N SER A 96 -5.72 -7.44 11.64
CA SER A 96 -5.75 -6.70 12.91
C SER A 96 -6.96 -7.01 13.78
N THR A 97 -8.09 -7.43 13.18
CA THR A 97 -9.27 -7.87 13.94
C THR A 97 -9.09 -9.27 14.55
N PHE A 98 -8.21 -10.12 14.03
CA PHE A 98 -7.88 -11.43 14.62
C PHE A 98 -6.69 -11.42 15.59
N GLY A 99 -5.88 -10.36 15.58
CA GLY A 99 -4.66 -10.24 16.41
C GLY A 99 -4.89 -9.77 17.84
N TYR A 100 -6.12 -9.42 18.22
CA TYR A 100 -6.46 -9.03 19.59
C TYR A 100 -6.73 -10.30 20.41
N LYS A 101 -5.68 -10.83 21.04
CA LYS A 101 -5.88 -11.65 22.24
C LYS A 101 -6.19 -10.69 23.38
N GLU A 102 -7.39 -10.78 23.93
CA GLU A 102 -7.68 -10.37 25.31
C GLU A 102 -6.61 -10.93 26.27
#